data_AF-A0A060CJF0-F1
#
_entry.id   AF-A0A060CJF0-F1
#
_cell.length_a   1.000
_cell.length_b   1.000
_cell.length_c   1.000
_cell.angle_alpha   90.00
_cell.angle_beta   90.00
_cell.angle_gamma   90.00
#
_symmetry.space_group_name_H-M   'P 1'
#
loop_
_entity.id
_entity.type
_entity.pdbx_description
1 polymer ?
#
loop_
_entity_poly.entity_id
_entity_poly.type
_entity_poly.pdbx_seq_one_letter_code
_entity_poly.pdbx_strand_id
1 'polypeptide(L)'
;MSRRVAEACGILRLLDERFKGVAIGVGSAQILGRVHMAPAEAGGHHFPISVTVLDDPRVGFLLGLDNLRRFKAVLDLGTANALTFPDLGLSLPFLAEHEAPKELGAALAAETARAA
;
A
#
# COMPACT_ATOMS: atom_id res chain seq x y z
N MET A 1 4.56 1.78 -1.59
CA MET A 1 5.01 2.16 -0.22
C MET A 1 6.14 3.17 -0.37
N SER A 2 6.22 4.21 0.46
CA SER A 2 7.36 5.16 0.39
C SER A 2 8.64 4.59 0.97
N ARG A 3 9.77 5.16 0.55
CA ARG A 3 11.08 4.95 1.18
C ARG A 3 11.05 5.16 2.69
N ARG A 4 10.43 6.24 3.17
CA ARG A 4 10.33 6.58 4.60
C ARG A 4 9.68 5.46 5.41
N VAL A 5 8.58 4.88 4.92
CA VAL A 5 7.90 3.77 5.59
C VAL A 5 8.75 2.51 5.53
N ALA A 6 9.40 2.21 4.40
CA ALA A 6 10.30 1.06 4.28
C ALA A 6 11.50 1.13 5.23
N GLU A 7 12.05 2.33 5.46
CA GLU A 7 13.10 2.62 6.44
C GLU A 7 12.59 2.39 7.87
N ALA A 8 11.44 2.97 8.22
CA ALA A 8 10.83 2.81 9.54
C ALA A 8 10.52 1.34 9.86
N CYS A 9 10.13 0.55 8.85
CA CYS A 9 9.88 -0.88 8.99
C CYS A 9 11.16 -1.74 8.97
N GLY A 10 12.36 -1.16 8.72
CA GLY A 10 13.62 -1.90 8.69
C GLY A 10 13.78 -2.89 7.53
N ILE A 11 13.01 -2.73 6.45
CA ILE A 11 12.98 -3.67 5.32
C ILE A 11 13.79 -3.21 4.11
N LEU A 12 14.46 -2.06 4.17
CA LEU A 12 15.31 -1.57 3.07
C LEU A 12 16.40 -2.55 2.64
N ARG A 13 16.93 -3.37 3.56
CA ARG A 13 17.92 -4.41 3.24
C ARG A 13 17.39 -5.49 2.28
N LEU A 14 16.07 -5.60 2.13
CA LEU A 14 15.39 -6.54 1.24
C LEU A 14 15.07 -5.92 -0.13
N LEU A 15 15.44 -4.65 -0.35
CA LEU A 15 15.15 -3.93 -1.58
C LEU A 15 15.98 -4.47 -2.74
N ASP A 16 15.29 -4.99 -3.75
CA ASP A 16 15.90 -5.34 -5.03
C ASP A 16 15.85 -4.13 -5.98
N GLU A 17 17.00 -3.45 -6.09
CA GLU A 17 17.18 -2.27 -6.94
C GLU A 17 17.15 -2.57 -8.44
N ARG A 18 17.20 -3.85 -8.86
CA ARG A 18 17.08 -4.21 -10.28
C ARG A 18 15.69 -3.90 -10.85
N PHE A 19 14.70 -3.72 -9.97
CA PHE A 19 13.32 -3.36 -10.29
C PHE A 19 13.07 -1.85 -10.23
N LYS A 20 14.11 -1.03 -10.35
CA LYS A 20 13.98 0.42 -10.54
C LYS A 20 13.19 0.73 -11.82
N GLY A 21 12.50 1.86 -11.79
CA GLY A 21 11.66 2.29 -12.90
C GLY A 21 10.85 3.51 -12.54
N VAL A 22 9.77 3.77 -13.29
CA VAL A 22 8.84 4.85 -13.02
C VAL A 22 7.45 4.26 -12.88
N ALA A 23 6.80 4.53 -11.75
CA ALA A 23 5.39 4.23 -11.56
C ALA A 23 4.57 5.32 -12.25
N ILE A 24 3.70 4.92 -13.17
CA ILE A 24 2.82 5.82 -13.92
C ILE A 24 1.37 5.49 -13.53
N GLY A 25 0.61 6.51 -13.14
CA GLY A 25 -0.78 6.37 -12.68
C GLY A 25 -1.40 7.73 -12.39
N VAL A 26 -1.94 7.92 -11.17
CA VAL A 26 -2.42 9.22 -10.65
C VAL A 26 -1.22 10.12 -10.29
N GLY A 27 -0.34 10.36 -11.28
CA GLY A 27 0.98 10.97 -11.10
C GLY A 27 2.13 10.10 -11.63
N SER A 28 3.35 10.58 -11.44
CA SER A 28 4.57 9.81 -11.67
C SER A 28 5.46 9.81 -10.43
N ALA A 29 5.99 8.63 -10.09
CA ALA A 29 6.92 8.48 -8.98
C ALA A 29 8.06 7.54 -9.37
N GLN A 30 9.27 7.87 -8.93
CA GLN A 30 10.42 6.99 -9.16
C GLN A 30 10.29 5.75 -8.29
N ILE A 31 10.41 4.57 -8.90
CA ILE A 31 10.51 3.30 -8.19
C ILE A 31 11.98 3.10 -7.81
N LEU A 32 12.24 2.96 -6.52
CA LEU A 32 13.58 2.67 -5.99
C LEU A 32 13.94 1.20 -6.10
N GLY A 33 12.94 0.33 -6.09
CA GLY A 33 13.09 -1.12 -6.23
C GLY A 33 11.86 -1.86 -5.70
N ARG A 34 11.98 -3.19 -5.60
CA ARG A 34 10.91 -4.07 -5.11
C ARG A 34 11.41 -4.91 -3.94
N VAL A 35 10.62 -5.02 -2.88
CA VAL A 35 10.79 -6.04 -1.85
C VAL A 35 9.88 -7.20 -2.22
N HIS A 36 10.48 -8.34 -2.57
CA HIS A 36 9.76 -9.51 -3.08
C HIS A 36 8.88 -10.18 -2.03
N MET A 37 9.36 -10.19 -0.77
CA MET A 37 8.64 -10.75 0.35
C MET A 37 9.04 -10.01 1.64
N ALA A 38 8.04 -9.46 2.32
CA ALA A 38 8.15 -8.98 3.69
C ALA A 38 6.99 -9.55 4.52
N PRO A 39 7.23 -9.92 5.80
CA PRO A 39 6.13 -10.27 6.69
C PRO A 39 5.29 -9.03 6.99
N ALA A 40 3.98 -9.14 6.83
CA ALA A 40 3.01 -8.16 7.28
C ALA A 40 2.10 -8.78 8.34
N GLU A 41 1.60 -7.94 9.24
CA GLU A 41 0.62 -8.31 10.25
C GLU A 41 -0.64 -7.46 10.10
N ALA A 42 -1.81 -8.10 10.14
CA ALA A 42 -3.07 -7.40 10.29
C ALA A 42 -4.08 -8.28 11.06
N GLY A 43 -4.79 -7.69 12.01
CA GLY A 43 -5.77 -8.41 12.84
C GLY A 43 -5.19 -9.61 13.60
N GLY A 44 -3.91 -9.60 13.93
CA GLY A 44 -3.21 -10.72 14.58
C GLY A 44 -2.75 -11.84 13.64
N HIS A 45 -2.99 -11.71 12.32
CA HIS A 45 -2.55 -12.68 11.32
C HIS A 45 -1.29 -12.19 10.61
N HIS A 46 -0.33 -13.09 10.43
CA HIS A 46 0.90 -12.82 9.70
C HIS A 46 0.80 -13.38 8.27
N PHE A 47 1.14 -12.58 7.26
CA PHE A 47 1.13 -13.02 5.88
C PHE A 47 2.22 -12.33 5.04
N PRO A 48 2.76 -13.01 4.01
CA PRO A 48 3.83 -12.47 3.19
C PRO A 48 3.29 -11.50 2.11
N ILE A 49 3.73 -10.26 2.11
CA ILE A 49 3.39 -9.28 1.06
C ILE A 49 4.60 -8.98 0.16
N SER A 50 4.32 -8.58 -1.08
CA SER A 50 5.34 -8.00 -1.96
C SER A 50 5.04 -6.52 -2.15
N VAL A 51 6.07 -5.67 -2.08
CA VAL A 51 5.88 -4.21 -2.06
C VAL A 51 6.87 -3.50 -2.97
N THR A 52 6.36 -2.57 -3.76
CA THR A 52 7.18 -1.64 -4.54
C THR A 52 7.49 -0.40 -3.70
N VAL A 53 8.77 -0.04 -3.62
CA VAL A 53 9.25 1.12 -2.87
C VAL A 53 9.39 2.30 -3.81
N LEU A 54 8.70 3.39 -3.47
CA LEU A 54 8.65 4.63 -4.24
C LEU A 54 9.44 5.74 -3.55
N ASP A 55 10.09 6.57 -4.34
CA ASP A 55 10.70 7.83 -3.90
C ASP A 55 9.66 8.96 -3.92
N ASP A 56 8.55 8.73 -3.21
CA ASP A 56 7.50 9.71 -3.03
C ASP A 56 7.05 9.71 -1.56
N PRO A 57 7.39 10.75 -0.77
CA PRO A 57 7.05 10.79 0.65
C PRO A 57 5.55 10.95 0.91
N ARG A 58 4.75 11.32 -0.10
CA ARG A 58 3.30 11.50 0.02
C ARG A 58 2.54 10.19 0.14
N VAL A 59 3.14 9.09 -0.32
CA VAL A 59 2.54 7.76 -0.27
C VAL A 59 3.01 7.03 0.98
N GLY A 60 2.13 6.74 1.94
CA GLY A 60 2.48 5.88 3.08
C GLY A 60 2.67 4.42 2.65
N PHE A 61 1.58 3.68 2.70
CA PHE A 61 1.48 2.30 2.24
C PHE A 61 0.26 2.17 1.33
N LEU A 62 0.40 1.40 0.26
CA LEU A 62 -0.69 1.08 -0.65
C LEU A 62 -0.75 -0.43 -0.80
N LEU A 63 -1.89 -1.02 -0.49
CA LEU A 63 -2.16 -2.42 -0.75
C LEU A 63 -2.66 -2.55 -2.20
N GLY A 64 -1.73 -2.86 -3.10
CA GLY A 64 -2.02 -2.98 -4.52
C GLY A 64 -2.91 -4.17 -4.87
N LEU A 65 -3.51 -4.12 -6.07
CA LEU A 65 -4.32 -5.20 -6.62
C LEU A 65 -3.55 -6.53 -6.75
N ASP A 66 -2.22 -6.47 -6.87
CA ASP A 66 -1.36 -7.65 -6.88
C ASP A 66 -1.46 -8.45 -5.58
N ASN A 67 -1.40 -7.78 -4.43
CA ASN A 67 -1.55 -8.42 -3.12
C ASN A 67 -3.02 -8.79 -2.85
N LEU A 68 -3.98 -7.93 -3.24
CA LEU A 68 -5.41 -8.25 -3.11
C LEU A 68 -5.75 -9.54 -3.87
N ARG A 69 -5.29 -9.67 -5.13
CA ARG A 69 -5.51 -10.86 -5.94
C ARG A 69 -4.80 -12.08 -5.37
N ARG A 70 -3.57 -11.92 -4.86
CA ARG A 70 -2.78 -13.00 -4.23
C ARG A 70 -3.53 -13.65 -3.06
N PHE A 71 -4.20 -12.86 -2.23
CA PHE A 71 -4.94 -13.35 -1.06
C PHE A 71 -6.45 -13.50 -1.30
N LYS A 72 -6.90 -13.41 -2.55
CA LYS A 72 -8.32 -13.47 -2.94
C LYS A 72 -9.19 -12.53 -2.08
N ALA A 73 -8.67 -11.32 -1.86
CA ALA A 73 -9.30 -10.36 -0.98
C ALA A 73 -10.68 -9.96 -1.49
N VAL A 74 -11.62 -9.79 -0.58
CA VAL A 74 -12.99 -9.34 -0.84
C VAL A 74 -13.16 -7.95 -0.22
N LEU A 75 -13.48 -6.98 -1.07
CA LEU A 75 -13.81 -5.61 -0.68
C LEU A 75 -15.33 -5.53 -0.49
N ASP A 76 -15.82 -5.68 0.75
CA ASP A 76 -17.23 -5.48 1.07
C ASP A 76 -17.45 -4.02 1.47
N LEU A 77 -17.96 -3.22 0.54
CA LEU A 77 -18.32 -1.81 0.75
C LEU A 77 -19.79 -1.62 1.17
N GLY A 78 -20.53 -2.71 1.34
CA GLY A 78 -21.95 -2.71 1.66
C GLY A 78 -22.16 -2.91 3.17
N THR A 79 -22.54 -4.12 3.55
CA THR A 79 -22.98 -4.40 4.93
C THR A 79 -21.82 -4.53 5.91
N ALA A 80 -20.71 -5.16 5.52
CA ALA A 80 -19.61 -5.38 6.43
C ALA A 80 -18.64 -4.19 6.52
N ASN A 81 -18.59 -3.34 5.47
CA ASN A 81 -17.63 -2.24 5.33
C ASN A 81 -16.19 -2.68 5.72
N ALA A 82 -15.73 -3.77 5.11
CA ALA A 82 -14.51 -4.47 5.51
C ALA A 82 -13.74 -5.06 4.33
N LEU A 83 -12.43 -5.16 4.50
CA LEU A 83 -11.52 -5.94 3.65
C LEU A 83 -11.34 -7.33 4.26
N THR A 84 -11.82 -8.35 3.55
CA THR A 84 -11.73 -9.74 4.00
C THR A 84 -10.68 -10.51 3.20
N PHE A 85 -9.89 -11.35 3.86
CA PHE A 85 -8.99 -12.32 3.26
C PHE A 85 -9.49 -13.74 3.61
N PRO A 86 -10.32 -14.36 2.75
CA PRO A 86 -11.00 -15.61 3.07
C PRO A 86 -10.05 -16.74 3.46
N ASP A 87 -8.95 -16.90 2.71
CA ASP A 87 -7.95 -17.95 2.94
C ASP A 87 -7.20 -17.77 4.28
N LEU A 88 -7.22 -16.57 4.86
CA LEU A 88 -6.60 -16.26 6.16
C LEU A 88 -7.62 -16.24 7.31
N GLY A 89 -8.92 -16.35 7.02
CA GLY A 89 -9.99 -16.15 8.01
C GLY A 89 -10.00 -14.73 8.61
N LEU A 90 -9.43 -13.76 7.91
CA LEU A 90 -9.22 -12.40 8.40
C LEU A 90 -10.26 -11.44 7.81
N SER A 91 -10.91 -10.66 8.68
CA SER A 91 -11.78 -9.55 8.29
C SER A 91 -11.33 -8.27 8.97
N LEU A 92 -11.04 -7.24 8.18
CA LEU A 92 -10.55 -5.95 8.63
C LEU A 92 -11.57 -4.86 8.30
N PRO A 93 -12.25 -4.26 9.29
CA PRO A 93 -13.11 -3.10 9.07
C PRO A 93 -12.32 -1.95 8.41
N PHE A 94 -12.92 -1.25 7.46
CA PHE A 94 -12.34 -0.02 6.96
C PHE A 94 -12.33 1.05 8.03
N LEU A 95 -11.30 1.89 7.98
CA LEU A 95 -11.20 3.06 8.85
C LEU A 95 -12.36 4.01 8.59
N ALA A 96 -12.86 4.65 9.64
CA ALA A 96 -13.79 5.76 9.48
C ALA A 96 -13.07 6.97 8.90
N GLU A 97 -13.82 7.90 8.30
CA GLU A 97 -13.27 9.10 7.63
C GLU A 97 -12.33 9.91 8.52
N HIS A 98 -12.62 10.01 9.83
CA HIS A 98 -11.83 10.78 10.78
C HIS A 98 -10.52 10.07 11.22
N GLU A 99 -10.42 8.77 10.99
CA GLU A 99 -9.23 7.94 11.27
C GLU A 99 -8.34 7.81 10.04
N ALA A 100 -8.87 8.11 8.86
CA ALA A 100 -8.12 8.05 7.61
C ALA A 100 -6.94 9.04 7.62
N PRO A 101 -5.75 8.63 7.16
CA PRO A 101 -4.59 9.52 7.06
C PRO A 101 -4.86 10.69 6.12
N LYS A 102 -4.82 11.91 6.66
CA LYS A 102 -5.10 13.15 5.90
C LYS A 102 -4.01 13.48 4.89
N GLU A 103 -2.80 12.96 5.06
CA GLU A 103 -1.68 13.25 4.15
C GLU A 103 -1.93 12.71 2.73
N LEU A 104 -2.66 11.60 2.60
CA LEU A 104 -2.98 11.00 1.31
C LEU A 104 -4.01 11.83 0.52
N GLY A 105 -5.03 12.35 1.20
CA GLY A 105 -6.06 13.21 0.59
C GLY A 105 -5.48 14.54 0.10
N ALA A 106 -4.58 15.16 0.88
CA ALA A 106 -3.90 16.39 0.48
C ALA A 106 -2.98 16.20 -0.73
N ALA A 107 -2.29 15.06 -0.81
CA ALA A 107 -1.42 14.73 -1.93
C ALA A 107 -2.20 14.54 -3.24
N LEU A 108 -3.33 13.83 -3.19
CA LEU A 108 -4.20 13.61 -4.35
C LEU A 108 -4.85 14.91 -4.84
N ALA A 109 -5.29 15.79 -3.93
CA ALA A 109 -5.90 17.07 -4.27
C ALA A 109 -4.92 18.05 -4.94
N ALA A 110 -3.65 18.03 -4.52
CA ALA A 110 -2.60 18.85 -5.12
C ALA A 110 -2.24 18.40 -6.55
N GLU A 111 -2.40 17.11 -6.85
CA GLU A 111 -2.13 16.53 -8.17
C GLU A 111 -3.24 16.89 -9.18
N THR A 112 -4.51 16.78 -8.78
CA THR A 112 -5.66 17.20 -9.62
C THR A 112 -5.67 18.70 -9.90
N ALA A 113 -5.24 19.53 -8.96
CA ALA A 113 -5.12 20.97 -9.16
C ALA A 113 -4.00 21.37 -10.15
N ARG A 114 -3.02 20.50 -10.41
CA ARG A 114 -1.96 20.73 -11.41
C ARG A 114 -2.31 20.23 -12.81
N ALA A 115 -3.31 19.35 -12.91
CA ALA A 115 -3.77 18.77 -14.17
C ALA A 115 -4.97 19.54 -14.78
N ALA A 116 -5.47 20.57 -14.07
CA ALA A 116 -6.52 21.50 -14.51
C ALA A 116 -5.90 22.86 -14.88
#